data_AF-A0A836UCH9-F1
#
_entry.id   AF-A0A836UCH9-F1
#
_cell.length_a   1.000
_cell.length_b   1.000
_cell.length_c   1.000
_cell.angle_alpha   90.00
_cell.angle_beta   90.00
_cell.angle_gamma   90.00
#
_symmetry.space_group_name_H-M   'P 1'
#
loop_
_entity.id
_entity.type
_entity.pdbx_description
1 polymer ?
#
loop_
_entity_poly.entity_id
_entity_poly.type
_entity_poly.pdbx_seq_one_letter_code
_entity_poly.pdbx_strand_id
1 'polypeptide(L)'
;SPVLTAAQAVASAAEQIGIAIGPDAASEPRVMLLAILRGEARLVWNLQIESPDGQHFYDFNVDAVTGEIWTRFDRVISEGGQHP
;
A
#
# COMPACT_ATOMS: atom_id res chain seq x y z
N SER A 1 -5.49 14.62 -14.43
CA SER A 1 -4.14 14.21 -13.99
C SER A 1 -3.86 12.79 -14.46
N PRO A 2 -2.62 12.44 -14.82
CA PRO A 2 -2.28 11.08 -15.19
C PRO A 2 -2.40 10.14 -13.99
N VAL A 3 -2.66 8.86 -14.25
CA VAL A 3 -2.57 7.80 -13.25
C VAL A 3 -1.11 7.64 -12.83
N LEU A 4 -0.85 7.57 -11.52
CA LEU A 4 0.45 7.29 -10.95
C LEU A 4 0.96 5.93 -11.42
N THR A 5 2.26 5.82 -11.64
CA THR A 5 2.90 4.51 -11.75
C THR A 5 2.87 3.83 -10.38
N ALA A 6 3.03 2.50 -10.35
CA ALA A 6 3.12 1.78 -9.09
C ALA A 6 4.26 2.30 -8.21
N ALA A 7 5.41 2.63 -8.81
CA ALA A 7 6.55 3.20 -8.08
C ALA A 7 6.20 4.55 -7.42
N GLN A 8 5.44 5.41 -8.10
CA GLN A 8 4.96 6.67 -7.53
C GLN A 8 3.95 6.44 -6.41
N ALA A 9 3.06 5.45 -6.54
CA ALA A 9 2.11 5.09 -5.50
C ALA A 9 2.80 4.53 -4.24
N VAL A 10 3.80 3.66 -4.41
CA VAL A 10 4.65 3.16 -3.30
C VAL A 10 5.37 4.31 -2.61
N ALA A 11 6.02 5.20 -3.36
CA ALA A 11 6.72 6.35 -2.80
C ALA A 11 5.76 7.28 -2.03
N SER A 12 4.57 7.53 -2.56
CA SER A 12 3.56 8.36 -1.90
C SER A 12 3.05 7.74 -0.60
N ALA A 13 2.81 6.42 -0.58
CA ALA A 13 2.40 5.73 0.64
C ALA A 13 3.50 5.78 1.71
N ALA A 14 4.74 5.52 1.32
CA ALA A 14 5.92 5.54 2.18
C ALA A 14 6.12 6.90 2.85
N GLU A 15 6.07 7.97 2.05
CA GLU A 15 6.21 9.35 2.52
C GLU A 15 5.12 9.69 3.54
N GLN A 16 3.87 9.33 3.26
CA GLN A 16 2.73 9.61 4.14
C GLN A 16 2.80 8.92 5.50
N ILE A 17 3.44 7.74 5.59
CA ILE A 17 3.57 7.00 6.85
C ILE A 17 4.96 7.09 7.48
N GLY A 18 5.90 7.79 6.84
CA GLY A 18 7.23 8.06 7.38
C GLY A 18 8.18 6.85 7.40
N ILE A 19 8.02 5.90 6.48
CA ILE A 19 8.93 4.74 6.37
C ILE A 19 9.84 4.87 5.14
N ALA A 20 11.09 4.45 5.29
CA ALA A 20 11.94 4.20 4.13
C ALA A 20 11.54 2.86 3.50
N ILE A 21 11.48 2.79 2.17
CA ILE A 21 11.18 1.55 1.44
C ILE A 21 12.45 1.12 0.71
N GLY A 22 12.87 -0.13 0.91
CA GLY A 22 13.89 -0.74 0.07
C GLY A 22 13.35 -1.09 -1.32
N PRO A 23 14.19 -1.24 -2.35
CA PRO A 23 13.74 -1.54 -3.72
C PRO A 23 12.91 -2.82 -3.83
N ASP A 24 13.10 -3.77 -2.91
CA ASP A 24 12.43 -5.09 -2.90
C ASP A 24 11.34 -5.22 -1.82
N ALA A 25 11.03 -4.14 -1.08
CA ALA A 25 10.12 -4.19 0.07
C ALA A 25 8.64 -4.18 -0.31
N ALA A 26 8.31 -3.90 -1.58
CA ALA A 26 6.93 -3.93 -2.08
C ALA A 26 6.66 -5.23 -2.86
N SER A 27 5.55 -5.89 -2.54
CA SER A 27 5.03 -6.98 -3.37
C SER A 27 4.59 -6.47 -4.75
N GLU A 28 4.23 -7.38 -5.66
CA GLU A 28 3.65 -7.02 -6.95
C GLU A 28 2.41 -6.09 -6.78
N PRO A 29 2.47 -4.85 -7.28
CA PRO A 29 1.41 -3.86 -7.14
C PRO A 29 0.23 -4.21 -8.06
N ARG A 30 -1.00 -4.08 -7.57
CA ARG A 30 -2.22 -4.39 -8.34
C ARG A 30 -3.09 -3.17 -8.53
N VAL A 31 -3.61 -2.97 -9.75
CA VAL A 31 -4.64 -1.95 -10.01
C VAL A 31 -6.01 -2.53 -9.69
N MET A 32 -6.83 -1.82 -8.92
CA MET A 32 -8.16 -2.27 -8.48
C MET A 32 -9.18 -1.13 -8.48
N LEU A 33 -10.46 -1.50 -8.49
CA LEU A 33 -11.56 -0.59 -8.15
C LEU A 33 -11.97 -0.81 -6.70
N LEU A 34 -11.80 0.21 -5.85
CA LEU A 34 -12.24 0.22 -4.46
C LEU A 34 -13.63 0.86 -4.37
N ALA A 35 -14.63 0.10 -3.96
CA ALA A 35 -15.95 0.65 -3.66
C ALA A 35 -15.87 1.54 -2.41
N ILE A 36 -16.28 2.81 -2.53
CA ILE A 36 -16.28 3.78 -1.42
C ILE A 36 -17.70 3.99 -0.90
N LEU A 37 -18.67 4.09 -1.80
CA LEU A 37 -20.09 4.23 -1.51
C LEU A 37 -20.92 3.41 -2.51
N ARG A 38 -22.24 3.32 -2.28
CA ARG A 38 -23.15 2.65 -3.22
C ARG A 38 -23.09 3.33 -4.59
N GLY A 39 -22.58 2.60 -5.59
CA GLY A 39 -22.46 3.09 -6.96
C GLY A 39 -21.22 3.95 -7.22
N GLU A 40 -20.34 4.14 -6.23
CA GLU A 40 -19.10 4.92 -6.37
C GLU A 40 -17.88 4.06 -6.07
N ALA A 41 -16.92 4.10 -6.98
CA ALA A 41 -15.64 3.41 -6.83
C ALA A 41 -14.48 4.32 -7.22
N ARG A 42 -13.32 4.04 -6.65
CA ARG A 42 -12.05 4.70 -6.98
C ARG A 42 -11.08 3.72 -7.60
N LEU A 43 -10.35 4.19 -8.60
CA LEU A 43 -9.19 3.47 -9.11
C LEU A 43 -8.07 3.59 -8.08
N VAL A 44 -7.56 2.46 -7.60
CA VAL A 44 -6.51 2.41 -6.59
C VAL A 44 -5.38 1.48 -7.01
N TRP A 45 -4.19 1.78 -6.51
CA TRP A 45 -3.12 0.80 -6.36
C TRP A 45 -3.30 0.07 -5.03
N ASN A 46 -3.47 -1.25 -5.10
CA ASN A 46 -3.33 -2.15 -3.95
C ASN A 46 -1.86 -2.56 -3.82
N LEU A 47 -1.25 -2.22 -2.69
CA LEU A 47 0.18 -2.38 -2.43
C LEU A 47 0.37 -3.15 -1.15
N GLN A 48 1.32 -4.08 -1.11
CA GLN A 48 1.78 -4.68 0.13
C GLN A 48 3.24 -4.33 0.35
N ILE A 49 3.57 -3.84 1.55
CA ILE A 49 4.88 -3.28 1.87
C ILE A 49 5.35 -3.84 3.20
N GLU A 50 6.50 -4.49 3.22
CA GLU A 50 7.19 -4.88 4.45
C GLU A 50 8.07 -3.73 4.95
N SER A 51 8.03 -3.44 6.24
CA SER A 51 8.90 -2.42 6.82
C SER A 51 10.36 -2.90 6.85
N PRO A 52 11.35 -1.99 6.79
CA PRO A 52 12.76 -2.37 6.78
C PRO A 52 13.23 -3.16 8.01
N ASP A 53 12.54 -3.02 9.14
CA ASP A 53 12.83 -3.77 10.38
C ASP A 53 12.13 -5.14 10.45
N GLY A 54 11.34 -5.48 9.43
CA GLY A 54 10.56 -6.73 9.34
C GLY A 54 9.44 -6.82 10.38
N GLN A 55 9.11 -5.74 11.08
CA GLN A 55 8.10 -5.75 12.15
C GLN A 55 6.69 -5.46 11.65
N HIS A 56 6.55 -4.88 10.46
CA HIS A 56 5.27 -4.49 9.89
C HIS A 56 5.12 -5.01 8.47
N PHE A 57 3.91 -5.49 8.17
CA PHE A 57 3.46 -5.76 6.82
C PHE A 57 2.20 -4.95 6.55
N TYR A 58 2.32 -3.93 5.71
CA TYR A 58 1.24 -3.04 5.35
C TYR A 58 0.49 -3.52 4.11
N ASP A 59 -0.83 -3.38 4.11
CA ASP A 59 -1.67 -3.46 2.91
C ASP A 59 -2.35 -2.10 2.70
N PHE A 60 -2.06 -1.46 1.56
CA PHE A 60 -2.58 -0.15 1.20
C PHE A 60 -3.53 -0.24 0.02
N ASN A 61 -4.57 0.61 0.03
CA ASN A 61 -5.18 1.09 -1.20
C ASN A 61 -4.86 2.57 -1.35
N VAL A 62 -4.11 2.91 -2.38
CA VAL A 62 -3.64 4.27 -2.70
C VAL A 62 -4.40 4.77 -3.91
N ASP A 63 -5.01 5.95 -3.84
CA ASP A 63 -5.69 6.57 -4.98
C ASP A 63 -4.73 6.67 -6.17
N ALA A 64 -5.13 6.09 -7.29
CA ALA A 64 -4.27 5.97 -8.46
C ALA A 64 -4.00 7.33 -9.14
N VAL A 65 -4.71 8.40 -8.76
CA VAL A 65 -4.55 9.75 -9.33
C VAL A 65 -3.89 10.69 -8.33
N THR A 66 -4.30 10.64 -7.06
CA THR A 66 -3.83 11.61 -6.04
C THR A 66 -2.70 11.09 -5.16
N GLY A 67 -2.51 9.77 -5.08
CA GLY A 67 -1.59 9.17 -4.12
C GLY A 67 -2.14 9.10 -2.69
N GLU A 68 -3.37 9.55 -2.43
CA GLU A 68 -3.97 9.52 -1.09
C GLU A 68 -4.23 8.08 -0.63
N ILE A 69 -3.91 7.76 0.61
CA ILE A 69 -4.21 6.46 1.21
C ILE A 69 -5.69 6.38 1.59
N TRP A 70 -6.45 5.50 0.92
CA TRP A 70 -7.85 5.21 1.24
C TRP A 70 -8.01 4.15 2.31
N THR A 71 -7.16 3.14 2.30
CA THR A 71 -7.11 2.12 3.35
C THR A 71 -5.68 1.79 3.69
N ARG A 72 -5.42 1.56 4.98
CA ARG A 72 -4.17 1.03 5.51
C ARG A 72 -4.48 -0.05 6.53
N PHE A 73 -4.01 -1.26 6.27
CA PHE A 73 -3.97 -2.32 7.26
C PHE A 73 -2.52 -2.57 7.64
N ASP A 74 -2.21 -2.53 8.93
CA ASP A 74 -0.89 -2.83 9.47
C ASP A 74 -0.95 -4.16 10.20
N ARG A 75 -0.22 -5.14 9.69
CA ARG A 75 0.03 -6.40 10.40
C ARG A 75 1.38 -6.29 11.08
N VAL A 76 1.34 -6.21 12.41
CA VAL A 76 2.54 -6.31 13.24
C VAL A 76 2.98 -7.77 13.32
N ILE A 77 4.23 -8.05 12.98
CA ILE A 77 4.85 -9.37 13.06
C ILE A 77 5.45 -9.52 14.47
N SER A 78 4.75 -10.19 15.37
CA SER A 78 5.31 -10.59 16.67
C SER A 78 6.13 -11.88 16.53
N GLU A 79 7.24 -11.99 17.27
CA GLU A 79 7.97 -13.26 17.41
C GLU A 79 7.00 -14.37 17.86
N GLY A 80 6.71 -15.31 16.95
CA GLY A 80 5.74 -16.40 17.16
C GLY A 80 4.71 -16.58 16.03
N GLY A 81 4.66 -15.69 15.05
CA GLY A 81 3.83 -15.83 13.84
C GLY A 81 4.35 -16.92 12.89
N GLN A 82 4.12 -18.18 13.24
CA GLN A 82 4.39 -19.33 12.38
C GLN A 82 3.65 -19.17 11.03
N HIS A 83 4.38 -19.11 9.92
CA HIS A 83 3.83 -19.40 8.60
C HIS A 83 3.42 -20.89 8.53
N PRO A 84 2.17 -21.24 8.22
CA PRO A 84 1.86 -22.50 7.55
C PRO A 84 2.37 -22.48 6.10
#